data_AF-A0A920HU81-F1
#
_entry.id   AF-A0A920HU81-F1
#
_cell.length_a   1.000
_cell.length_b   1.000
_cell.length_c   1.000
_cell.angle_alpha   90.00
_cell.angle_beta   90.00
_cell.angle_gamma   90.00
#
_symmetry.space_group_name_H-M   'P 1'
#
loop_
_entity.id
_entity.type
_entity.pdbx_description
1 polymer ?
#
loop_
_entity_poly.entity_id
_entity_poly.type
_entity_poly.pdbx_seq_one_letter_code
_entity_poly.pdbx_strand_id
1 'polypeptide(L)'
;MIKNIEDLKKQTKNSFFLIAGPCAIESEEISCKIAERISRITKKLNIPFIFKGSYKKQIEVVRLFYWIGDEVALNIIKNIGNRFKIATTTDIHNTAEAKLLQIT
;
A
#
# COMPACT_ATOMS: atom_id res chain seq x y z
N MET A 1 -6.74 12.46 4.29
CA MET A 1 -5.92 11.23 4.35
C MET A 1 -6.36 10.46 5.57
N ILE A 2 -6.61 9.15 5.43
CA ILE A 2 -7.02 8.28 6.53
C ILE A 2 -5.82 8.09 7.46
N LYS A 3 -5.93 8.50 8.73
CA LYS A 3 -4.86 8.33 9.73
C LYS A 3 -5.20 7.28 10.78
N ASN A 4 -6.48 7.07 11.03
CA ASN A 4 -6.98 6.13 12.03
C ASN A 4 -8.32 5.52 11.62
N ILE A 5 -8.83 4.63 12.47
CA ILE A 5 -10.09 3.91 12.24
C ILE A 5 -11.29 4.89 12.27
N GLU A 6 -11.21 5.96 13.05
CA GLU A 6 -12.26 6.97 13.14
C GLU A 6 -12.44 7.72 11.81
N ASP A 7 -11.34 8.02 11.10
CA ASP A 7 -11.37 8.63 9.77
C ASP A 7 -12.06 7.72 8.74
N LEU A 8 -11.84 6.40 8.83
CA LEU A 8 -12.54 5.41 8.00
C LEU A 8 -14.05 5.44 8.29
N LYS A 9 -14.45 5.33 9.57
CA LYS A 9 -15.86 5.32 9.98
C LYS A 9 -16.62 6.58 9.55
N LYS A 10 -15.98 7.75 9.58
CA LYS A 10 -16.57 9.03 9.14
C LYS A 10 -16.82 9.06 7.64
N GLN A 11 -15.91 8.50 6.85
CA GLN A 11 -16.00 8.52 5.39
C GLN A 11 -16.92 7.43 4.84
N THR A 12 -17.15 6.34 5.58
CA THR A 12 -17.90 5.20 5.06
C THR A 12 -19.41 5.37 5.05
N LYS A 13 -20.08 6.11 5.96
CA LYS A 13 -21.56 6.32 5.98
C LYS A 13 -22.40 5.12 5.40
N ASN A 14 -22.13 3.89 5.84
CA ASN A 14 -22.72 2.59 5.38
C ASN A 14 -22.13 1.92 4.11
N SER A 15 -20.97 2.33 3.66
CA SER A 15 -20.19 1.69 2.60
C SER A 15 -18.97 0.96 3.18
N PHE A 16 -18.35 0.11 2.37
CA PHE A 16 -17.07 -0.51 2.70
C PHE A 16 -15.90 0.45 2.40
N PHE A 17 -14.71 0.12 2.88
CA PHE A 17 -13.46 0.73 2.44
C PHE A 17 -12.64 -0.30 1.66
N LEU A 18 -11.82 0.17 0.73
CA LEU A 18 -11.00 -0.68 -0.12
C LEU A 18 -9.54 -0.66 0.34
N ILE A 19 -8.99 -1.83 0.62
CA ILE A 19 -7.54 -2.05 0.68
C ILE A 19 -7.15 -2.78 -0.61
N ALA A 20 -6.39 -2.13 -1.48
CA ALA A 20 -6.01 -2.72 -2.76
C ALA A 20 -4.68 -2.19 -3.31
N GLY A 21 -4.06 -2.97 -4.18
CA GLY A 21 -2.83 -2.64 -4.88
C GLY A 21 -2.18 -3.91 -5.43
N PRO A 22 -0.91 -3.84 -5.86
CA PRO A 22 -0.20 -5.01 -6.38
C PRO A 22 0.04 -6.06 -5.29
N CYS A 23 0.33 -7.30 -5.69
CA CYS A 23 0.68 -8.34 -4.74
C CYS A 23 1.95 -7.99 -3.96
N ALA A 24 3.01 -7.59 -4.68
CA ALA A 24 4.26 -7.10 -4.14
C ALA A 24 4.71 -5.83 -4.88
N ILE A 25 5.60 -5.05 -4.27
CA ILE A 25 6.20 -3.88 -4.92
C ILE A 25 7.37 -4.33 -5.80
N GLU A 26 7.24 -4.15 -7.10
CA GLU A 26 8.24 -4.56 -8.10
C GLU A 26 8.89 -3.37 -8.81
N SER A 27 8.18 -2.25 -8.94
CA SER A 27 8.74 -1.00 -9.47
C SER A 27 7.87 0.19 -9.06
N GLU A 28 8.48 1.38 -9.03
CA GLU A 28 7.75 2.62 -8.76
C GLU A 28 6.74 2.93 -9.87
N GLU A 29 7.10 2.69 -11.13
CA GLU A 29 6.26 2.97 -12.30
C GLU A 29 4.94 2.18 -12.26
N ILE A 30 5.02 0.85 -12.10
CA ILE A 30 3.84 -0.01 -12.07
C ILE A 30 3.00 0.30 -10.83
N SER A 31 3.64 0.46 -9.67
CA SER A 31 2.95 0.74 -8.42
C SER A 31 2.21 2.09 -8.47
N CYS A 32 2.82 3.11 -9.06
CA CYS A 32 2.18 4.42 -9.28
C CYS A 32 1.00 4.32 -10.25
N LYS A 33 1.13 3.62 -11.37
CA LYS A 33 0.04 3.42 -12.34
C LYS A 33 -1.17 2.74 -11.70
N ILE A 34 -0.93 1.72 -10.88
CA ILE A 34 -1.98 1.02 -10.13
C ILE A 34 -2.64 1.95 -9.09
N ALA A 35 -1.82 2.64 -8.28
CA ALA A 35 -2.31 3.56 -7.26
C ALA A 35 -3.16 4.69 -7.86
N GLU A 36 -2.71 5.28 -8.96
CA GLU A 36 -3.43 6.33 -9.68
C GLU A 36 -4.79 5.81 -10.19
N ARG A 37 -4.79 4.64 -10.85
CA ARG A 37 -6.01 4.07 -11.43
C ARG A 37 -7.05 3.77 -10.36
N ILE A 38 -6.66 3.11 -9.27
CA ILE A 38 -7.57 2.76 -8.18
C ILE A 38 -8.03 4.01 -7.43
N SER A 39 -7.14 4.96 -7.14
CA SER A 39 -7.46 6.24 -6.49
C SER A 39 -8.50 7.02 -7.30
N ARG A 40 -8.37 7.06 -8.63
CA ARG A 40 -9.34 7.73 -9.51
C ARG A 40 -10.72 7.06 -9.47
N ILE A 41 -10.77 5.72 -9.46
CA ILE A 41 -12.04 4.96 -9.40
C ILE A 41 -12.72 5.15 -8.05
N THR A 42 -11.96 4.96 -6.97
CA THR A 42 -12.46 5.08 -5.58
C THR A 42 -12.93 6.50 -5.27
N LYS A 43 -12.23 7.53 -5.76
CA LYS A 43 -12.66 8.93 -5.65
C LYS A 43 -13.98 9.19 -6.39
N LYS A 44 -14.16 8.62 -7.59
CA LYS A 44 -15.43 8.74 -8.35
C LYS A 44 -16.61 8.07 -7.62
N LEU A 45 -16.36 6.94 -6.97
CA LEU A 45 -17.37 6.15 -6.26
C LEU A 45 -17.54 6.56 -4.80
N ASN A 46 -16.76 7.54 -4.32
CA ASN A 46 -16.70 7.96 -2.92
C ASN A 46 -16.41 6.79 -1.95
N ILE A 47 -15.49 5.90 -2.34
CA ILE A 47 -15.05 4.74 -1.54
C ILE A 47 -13.72 5.10 -0.86
N PRO A 48 -13.57 4.99 0.47
CA PRO A 48 -12.29 5.19 1.14
C PRO A 48 -11.27 4.15 0.68
N PHE A 49 -10.05 4.59 0.39
CA PHE A 49 -9.02 3.76 -0.22
C PHE A 49 -7.70 3.81 0.57
N ILE A 50 -7.14 2.62 0.81
CA ILE A 50 -5.80 2.40 1.34
C ILE A 50 -5.03 1.59 0.31
N PHE A 51 -3.89 2.11 -0.14
CA PHE A 51 -3.02 1.37 -1.05
C PHE A 51 -2.25 0.29 -0.30
N LYS A 52 -2.28 -0.94 -0.80
CA LYS A 52 -1.52 -2.07 -0.24
C LYS A 52 -0.64 -2.71 -1.29
N GLY A 53 0.62 -2.91 -0.94
CA GLY A 53 1.54 -3.80 -1.65
C GLY A 53 2.53 -4.40 -0.65
N SER A 54 2.87 -5.68 -0.81
CA SER A 54 3.88 -6.31 0.04
C SER A 54 5.27 -5.80 -0.32
N TYR A 55 6.00 -5.25 0.66
CA TYR A 55 7.37 -4.76 0.44
C TYR A 55 8.37 -5.91 0.27
N LYS A 56 8.03 -7.06 0.85
CA LYS A 56 8.78 -8.30 0.82
C LYS A 56 7.79 -9.45 0.64
N LYS A 57 8.19 -10.49 -0.09
CA LYS A 57 7.39 -11.70 -0.22
C LYS A 57 8.28 -12.89 0.13
N GLN A 58 7.98 -13.55 1.25
CA GLN A 58 8.58 -14.86 1.50
C GLN A 58 7.92 -15.87 0.56
N ILE A 59 8.69 -16.40 -0.38
CA ILE A 59 8.24 -17.47 -1.29
C ILE A 59 9.17 -18.65 -1.08
N GLU A 60 8.63 -19.86 -0.86
CA GLU A 60 9.42 -21.10 -0.73
C GLU A 60 10.10 -21.53 -2.05
N VAL A 61 9.69 -20.98 -3.19
CA VAL A 61 10.26 -21.29 -4.52
C VAL A 61 11.02 -20.09 -5.08
N VAL A 62 12.35 -20.19 -5.00
CA VAL A 62 13.39 -19.18 -5.24
C VAL A 62 13.43 -18.56 -6.65
N ARG A 63 12.67 -19.04 -7.65
CA ARG A 63 13.02 -18.79 -9.07
C ARG A 63 12.24 -17.72 -9.83
N LEU A 64 11.18 -17.11 -9.30
CA LEU A 64 10.29 -16.27 -10.13
C LEU A 64 10.06 -14.84 -9.63
N PHE A 65 10.72 -14.39 -8.56
CA PHE A 65 10.51 -13.04 -8.03
C PHE A 65 11.83 -12.29 -7.85
N TYR A 66 11.98 -11.19 -8.59
CA TYR A 66 13.08 -10.25 -8.40
C TYR A 66 12.71 -9.30 -7.26
N TRP A 67 13.26 -9.56 -6.08
CA TRP A 67 13.11 -8.65 -4.95
C TRP A 67 13.99 -7.41 -5.16
N ILE A 68 13.37 -6.23 -5.05
CA ILE A 68 14.00 -4.94 -5.38
C ILE A 68 14.72 -4.28 -4.20
N GLY A 69 14.67 -4.86 -3.00
CA GLY A 69 15.14 -4.23 -1.77
C GLY A 69 14.01 -3.83 -0.83
N ASP A 70 14.12 -4.17 0.45
CA ASP A 70 13.14 -3.80 1.48
C ASP A 70 13.03 -2.28 1.58
N GLU A 71 14.16 -1.57 1.69
CA GLU A 71 14.19 -0.10 1.77
C GLU A 71 13.62 0.56 0.51
N VAL A 72 13.96 0.03 -0.68
CA VAL A 72 13.48 0.53 -1.96
C VAL A 72 11.96 0.37 -2.05
N ALA A 73 11.44 -0.81 -1.73
CA ALA A 73 10.01 -1.09 -1.75
C ALA A 73 9.25 -0.22 -0.75
N LEU A 74 9.76 -0.05 0.47
CA LEU A 74 9.14 0.81 1.49
C LEU A 74 9.15 2.28 1.07
N ASN A 75 10.23 2.77 0.47
CA ASN A 75 10.31 4.13 -0.04
C ASN A 75 9.30 4.37 -1.18
N ILE A 76 9.10 3.39 -2.06
CA ILE A 76 8.05 3.45 -3.10
C ILE A 76 6.66 3.55 -2.47
N ILE A 77 6.35 2.73 -1.47
CA ILE A 77 5.07 2.77 -0.76
C ILE A 77 4.86 4.16 -0.13
N LYS A 78 5.87 4.71 0.55
CA LYS A 78 5.85 6.05 1.14
C LYS A 78 5.62 7.14 0.08
N ASN A 79 6.34 7.07 -1.04
CA ASN A 79 6.20 8.01 -2.15
C ASN A 79 4.78 8.00 -2.72
N ILE A 80 4.17 6.83 -2.88
CA ILE A 80 2.78 6.69 -3.33
C ILE A 80 1.82 7.37 -2.36
N GLY A 81 1.95 7.11 -1.06
CA GLY A 81 1.14 7.78 -0.04
C GLY A 81 1.26 9.30 -0.11
N ASN A 82 2.49 9.81 -0.24
CA ASN A 82 2.79 11.24 -0.33
C ASN A 82 2.26 11.89 -1.61
N ARG A 83 2.43 11.22 -2.75
CA ARG A 83 2.08 11.72 -4.09
C ARG A 83 0.56 11.77 -4.29
N PHE A 84 -0.14 10.72 -3.90
CA PHE A 84 -1.59 10.61 -4.12
C PHE A 84 -2.42 11.03 -2.90
N LYS A 85 -1.77 11.38 -1.77
CA LYS A 85 -2.41 11.76 -0.50
C LYS A 85 -3.37 10.68 0.02
N ILE A 86 -3.01 9.43 -0.19
CA ILE A 86 -3.75 8.23 0.24
C ILE A 86 -3.00 7.54 1.39
N ALA A 87 -3.75 6.81 2.22
CA ALA A 87 -3.14 5.94 3.21
C ALA A 87 -2.51 4.72 2.53
N THR A 88 -1.46 4.19 3.15
CA THR A 88 -0.72 3.03 2.65
C THR A 88 -0.57 1.98 3.75
N THR A 89 -0.43 0.71 3.36
CA THR A 89 -0.17 -0.39 4.29
C THR A 89 0.67 -1.48 3.61
N THR A 90 1.43 -2.22 4.41
CA THR A 90 2.19 -3.40 3.98
C THR A 90 2.18 -4.45 5.08
N ASP A 91 2.57 -5.67 4.76
CA ASP A 91 2.70 -6.79 5.70
C ASP A 91 4.07 -6.78 6.40
N ILE A 92 4.17 -7.48 7.53
CA ILE A 92 5.44 -7.87 8.18
C ILE A 92 5.42 -9.37 8.42
N HIS A 93 6.59 -9.99 8.40
CA HIS A 93 6.78 -11.43 8.54
C HIS A 93 7.38 -11.82 9.89
N ASN A 94 7.95 -10.86 10.63
CA ASN A 94 8.46 -11.08 11.98
C ASN A 94 8.42 -9.78 12.81
N THR A 95 8.68 -9.90 14.11
CA THR A 95 8.62 -8.77 15.06
C THR A 95 9.72 -7.74 14.85
N ALA A 96 10.90 -8.13 14.34
CA ALA A 96 11.99 -7.20 14.09
C ALA A 96 11.67 -6.22 12.93
N GLU A 97 10.92 -6.69 11.93
CA GLU A 97 10.46 -5.87 10.79
C GLU A 97 9.54 -4.71 11.22
N ALA A 98 8.86 -4.80 12.37
CA ALA A 98 8.01 -3.71 12.88
C ALA A 98 8.80 -2.40 13.12
N LYS A 99 10.09 -2.49 13.45
CA LYS A 99 10.95 -1.31 13.63
C LYS A 99 11.31 -0.66 12.30
N LEU A 100 11.41 -1.45 11.22
CA LEU A 100 11.68 -0.99 9.85
C LEU A 100 10.51 -0.17 9.28
N LEU A 101 9.28 -0.54 9.62
CA LEU A 101 8.06 0.13 9.13
C LEU A 101 7.76 1.49 9.75
N GLN A 102 8.53 1.94 10.76
CA GLN A 102 8.39 3.29 11.31
C GLN A 102 8.81 4.40 10.31
N ILE A 103 9.29 4.01 9.12
CA ILE A 103 9.77 4.91 8.07
C ILE A 103 8.64 5.31 7.09
N THR A 104 7.53 4.56 7.05
CA THR A 104 6.34 4.83 6.23
C THR A 104 5.40 5.85 6.89
#